data_AF-A0ABD7RX61-F1
#
_entry.id   AF-A0ABD7RX61-F1
#
_cell.length_a   1.000
_cell.length_b   1.000
_cell.length_c   1.000
_cell.angle_alpha   90.00
_cell.angle_beta   90.00
_cell.angle_gamma   90.00
#
_symmetry.space_group_name_H-M   'P 1'
#
loop_
_entity.id
_entity.type
_entity.pdbx_description
1 polymer ?
#
loop_
_entity_poly.entity_id
_entity_poly.type
_entity_poly.pdbx_seq_one_letter_code
_entity_poly.pdbx_strand_id
1 'polypeptide(L)'
;MPNQRQQVRTPMKCRIKISHPSFGELLAQTRDLSDSGVYVKHPDMTNLTVGTEVTGQVQDLPFPAPVLKMEVMRVDAEGAGLRFLGEA
;
A
#
# COMPACT_ATOMS: atom_id res chain seq x y z
N MET A 1 -11.02 -5.40 -18.53
CA MET A 1 -11.84 -5.00 -17.37
C MET A 1 -11.94 -3.48 -17.36
N PRO A 2 -13.14 -2.88 -17.20
CA PRO A 2 -13.28 -1.42 -17.19
C PRO A 2 -12.63 -0.82 -15.95
N ASN A 3 -12.16 0.42 -16.06
CA ASN A 3 -11.60 1.19 -14.96
C ASN A 3 -12.71 1.52 -13.93
N GLN A 4 -12.74 0.83 -12.80
CA GLN A 4 -13.74 1.02 -11.73
C GLN A 4 -13.35 2.12 -10.72
N ARG A 5 -12.40 3.00 -11.06
CA ARG A 5 -11.92 4.04 -10.14
C ARG A 5 -12.97 5.13 -9.97
N GLN A 6 -13.35 5.38 -8.72
CA GLN A 6 -14.26 6.46 -8.33
C GLN A 6 -13.51 7.72 -7.84
N GLN A 7 -12.24 7.59 -7.47
CA GLN A 7 -11.45 8.67 -6.87
C GLN A 7 -10.17 8.96 -7.66
N VAL A 8 -9.78 10.24 -7.67
CA VAL A 8 -8.54 10.73 -8.28
C VAL A 8 -7.35 10.23 -7.46
N ARG A 9 -6.30 9.77 -8.15
CA ARG A 9 -5.02 9.42 -7.54
C ARG A 9 -4.03 10.56 -7.72
N THR A 10 -3.50 11.05 -6.62
CA THR A 10 -2.45 12.05 -6.58
C THR A 10 -1.09 11.35 -6.55
N PRO A 11 -0.19 11.62 -7.50
CA PRO A 11 1.19 11.13 -7.41
C PRO A 11 1.83 11.59 -6.10
N MET A 12 2.31 10.64 -5.31
CA MET A 12 2.89 10.92 -4.01
C MET A 12 3.93 9.86 -3.69
N LYS A 13 5.17 10.30 -3.50
CA LYS A 13 6.30 9.45 -3.09
C LYS A 13 6.58 9.65 -1.61
N CYS A 14 6.20 8.67 -0.82
CA CYS A 14 6.48 8.60 0.60
C CYS A 14 7.16 7.27 0.90
N ARG A 15 8.03 7.25 1.93
CA ARG A 15 8.49 6.00 2.51
C ARG A 15 7.39 5.41 3.35
N ILE A 16 7.14 4.11 3.17
CA ILE A 16 6.12 3.37 3.89
C ILE A 16 6.72 2.07 4.39
N LYS A 17 6.52 1.76 5.66
CA LYS A 17 6.79 0.43 6.22
C LYS A 17 5.57 -0.44 5.96
N ILE A 18 5.76 -1.62 5.40
CA ILE A 18 4.70 -2.62 5.19
C ILE A 18 5.04 -3.87 5.99
N SER A 19 4.04 -4.44 6.67
CA SER A 19 4.21 -5.67 7.44
C SER A 19 3.24 -6.76 6.97
N HIS A 20 3.77 -7.97 6.76
CA HIS A 20 3.02 -9.17 6.38
C HIS A 20 3.78 -10.44 6.80
N PRO A 21 3.13 -11.53 7.23
CA PRO A 21 3.81 -12.75 7.68
C PRO A 21 4.77 -13.39 6.66
N SER A 22 4.55 -13.22 5.36
CA SER A 22 5.40 -13.84 4.33
C SER A 22 6.78 -13.19 4.16
N PHE A 23 6.95 -11.93 4.61
CA PHE A 23 8.19 -11.18 4.47
C PHE A 23 8.61 -10.39 5.72
N GLY A 24 7.83 -10.45 6.81
CA GLY A 24 8.08 -9.66 8.01
C GLY A 24 7.75 -8.18 7.78
N GLU A 25 8.71 -7.29 8.02
CA GLU A 25 8.59 -5.86 7.76
C GLU A 25 9.53 -5.44 6.63
N LEU A 26 9.05 -4.61 5.72
CA LEU A 26 9.86 -4.02 4.65
C LEU A 26 9.62 -2.52 4.53
N LEU A 27 10.62 -1.81 4.01
CA LEU A 27 10.52 -0.41 3.65
C LEU A 27 10.34 -0.28 2.14
N ALA A 28 9.27 0.39 1.73
CA ALA A 28 8.89 0.59 0.34
C ALA A 28 8.62 2.07 0.02
N GLN A 29 8.30 2.34 -1.24
CA GLN A 29 7.90 3.67 -1.69
C GLN A 29 6.49 3.65 -2.28
N THR A 30 5.70 4.66 -1.96
CA THR A 30 4.42 4.88 -2.64
C THR A 30 4.66 5.46 -4.04
N ARG A 31 3.81 5.11 -5.02
CA ARG A 31 3.75 5.80 -6.32
C ARG A 31 2.71 6.92 -6.29
N ASP A 32 1.53 6.60 -5.79
CA ASP A 32 0.34 7.44 -5.80
C ASP A 32 -0.61 7.06 -4.66
N LEU A 33 -1.45 8.01 -4.26
CA LEU A 33 -2.43 7.89 -3.18
C LEU A 33 -3.78 8.46 -3.63
N SER A 34 -4.88 7.89 -3.13
CA SER A 34 -6.25 8.41 -3.15
C SER A 34 -6.86 8.23 -1.77
N ASP A 35 -8.02 8.83 -1.51
CA ASP A 35 -8.68 8.71 -0.21
C ASP A 35 -9.02 7.25 0.15
N SER A 36 -9.23 6.38 -0.85
CA SER A 36 -9.57 4.98 -0.64
C SER A 36 -8.37 4.03 -0.65
N GLY A 37 -7.16 4.49 -0.98
CA GLY A 37 -6.03 3.57 -1.08
C GLY A 37 -4.78 4.12 -1.74
N VAL A 38 -3.72 3.33 -1.67
CA VAL A 38 -2.36 3.68 -2.07
C VAL A 38 -1.79 2.67 -3.06
N TYR A 39 -0.81 3.04 -3.86
CA TYR A 39 0.01 2.08 -4.60
C TYR A 39 1.44 2.08 -4.06
N VAL A 40 1.97 0.88 -3.78
CA VAL A 40 3.29 0.68 -3.18
C VAL A 40 4.19 -0.09 -4.15
N LYS A 41 5.38 0.44 -4.41
CA LYS A 41 6.43 -0.17 -5.21
C LYS A 41 7.42 -0.92 -4.32
N HIS A 42 7.55 -2.22 -4.52
CA HIS A 42 8.60 -3.05 -3.94
C HIS A 42 8.55 -4.46 -4.58
N PRO A 43 9.69 -5.12 -4.85
CA PRO A 43 9.70 -6.48 -5.40
C PRO A 43 8.88 -7.48 -4.57
N ASP A 44 9.02 -7.48 -3.25
CA ASP A 44 8.25 -8.44 -2.42
C ASP A 44 6.73 -8.22 -2.46
N MET A 45 6.27 -7.02 -2.79
CA MET A 45 4.83 -6.75 -2.98
C MET A 45 4.29 -7.45 -4.23
N THR A 46 5.16 -7.80 -5.20
CA THR A 46 4.74 -8.53 -6.41
C THR A 46 4.41 -9.99 -6.14
N ASN A 47 4.80 -10.50 -4.97
CA ASN A 47 4.55 -11.88 -4.55
C ASN A 47 3.24 -12.04 -3.76
N LEU A 48 2.54 -10.94 -3.47
CA LEU A 48 1.26 -10.98 -2.77
C LEU A 48 0.11 -11.35 -3.71
N THR A 49 -0.96 -11.89 -3.13
CA THR A 49 -2.19 -12.22 -3.86
C THR A 49 -3.26 -11.16 -3.62
N VAL A 50 -4.17 -10.98 -4.59
CA VAL A 50 -5.37 -10.14 -4.38
C VAL A 50 -6.20 -10.70 -3.22
N GLY A 51 -6.69 -9.82 -2.34
CA GLY A 51 -7.39 -10.17 -1.11
C GLY A 51 -6.47 -10.34 0.11
N THR A 52 -5.14 -10.35 -0.06
CA THR A 52 -4.21 -10.38 1.06
C THR A 52 -4.31 -9.10 1.88
N GLU A 53 -4.38 -9.22 3.20
CA GLU A 53 -4.32 -8.09 4.12
C GLU A 53 -2.88 -7.83 4.56
N VAL A 54 -2.48 -6.56 4.58
CA VAL A 54 -1.20 -6.08 5.10
C VAL A 54 -1.44 -4.92 6.05
N THR A 55 -0.47 -4.61 6.90
CA THR A 55 -0.45 -3.33 7.61
C THR A 55 0.60 -2.42 6.99
N GLY A 56 0.38 -1.10 7.09
CA GLY A 56 1.37 -0.14 6.64
C GLY A 56 1.36 1.17 7.41
N GLN A 57 2.53 1.80 7.48
CA GLN A 57 2.74 3.03 8.22
C GLN A 57 3.68 3.95 7.44
N VAL A 58 3.23 5.17 7.14
CA VAL A 58 4.10 6.18 6.53
C VAL A 58 5.24 6.51 7.47
N GLN A 59 6.45 6.61 6.93
CA GLN A 59 7.67 6.86 7.67
C GLN A 59 8.13 8.31 7.48
N ASP A 60 9.15 8.70 8.24
CA ASP A 60 9.83 10.00 8.14
C ASP A 60 8.94 11.23 8.42
N LEU A 61 7.85 11.02 9.16
CA LEU A 61 7.04 12.10 9.73
C LEU A 61 7.61 12.54 11.09
N PRO A 62 7.36 13.79 11.53
CA PRO A 62 7.82 14.28 12.84
C PRO A 62 7.26 13.49 14.03
N PHE A 63 6.19 12.73 13.81
CA PHE A 63 5.56 11.82 14.76
C PHE A 63 5.15 10.54 14.01
N PRO A 64 5.01 9.39 14.70
CA PRO A 64 4.59 8.15 14.05
C PRO A 64 3.24 8.33 13.33
N ALA A 65 3.19 7.99 12.05
CA ALA A 65 1.93 7.92 11.32
C ALA A 65 1.01 6.83 11.92
N PRO A 66 -0.32 6.92 11.74
CA PRO A 66 -1.20 5.81 12.07
C PRO A 66 -0.81 4.56 11.27
N VAL A 67 -0.99 3.39 11.89
CA VAL A 67 -0.83 2.10 11.21
C VAL A 67 -2.17 1.76 10.57
N LEU A 68 -2.17 1.59 9.25
CA LEU A 68 -3.37 1.29 8.49
C LEU A 68 -3.41 -0.18 8.11
N LYS A 69 -4.58 -0.80 8.28
CA LYS A 69 -4.91 -2.09 7.68
C LYS A 69 -5.33 -1.88 6.24
N MET A 70 -4.80 -2.70 5.34
CA MET A 70 -4.99 -2.56 3.89
C MET A 70 -5.18 -3.91 3.21
N GLU A 71 -5.95 -3.92 2.12
CA GLU A 71 -6.17 -5.10 1.28
C GLU A 71 -5.52 -4.93 -0.09
N VAL A 72 -4.83 -5.96 -0.57
CA VAL A 72 -4.28 -6.02 -1.92
C VAL A 72 -5.41 -6.11 -2.94
N MET A 73 -5.59 -5.07 -3.76
CA MET A 73 -6.61 -5.03 -4.81
C MET A 73 -6.06 -5.43 -6.19
N ARG A 74 -4.76 -5.25 -6.39
CA ARG A 74 -4.05 -5.64 -7.62
C ARG A 74 -2.56 -5.75 -7.38
N VAL A 75 -1.92 -6.56 -8.19
CA VAL A 75 -0.46 -6.71 -8.25
C VAL A 75 -0.01 -6.62 -9.70
N ASP A 76 1.12 -5.98 -9.94
CA ASP A 76 1.80 -5.92 -11.24
C ASP A 76 3.31 -6.08 -11.04
N ALA A 77 4.09 -5.96 -12.12
CA ALA A 77 5.54 -6.18 -12.08
C ALA A 77 6.32 -5.15 -11.22
N GLU A 78 5.71 -4.04 -10.80
CA GLU A 78 6.38 -3.00 -10.00
C GLU A 78 5.97 -3.02 -8.52
N GLY A 79 4.82 -3.63 -8.19
CA GLY A 79 4.32 -3.68 -6.83
C GLY A 79 2.82 -3.93 -6.75
N ALA A 80 2.17 -3.32 -5.75
CA ALA A 80 0.77 -3.60 -5.41
C ALA A 80 -0.07 -2.33 -5.22
N GLY A 81 -1.32 -2.38 -5.69
CA GLY A 81 -2.36 -1.42 -5.35
C GLY A 81 -3.16 -1.91 -4.15
N LEU A 82 -3.24 -1.07 -3.12
CA LEU A 82 -3.85 -1.38 -1.83
C LEU A 82 -5.09 -0.51 -1.61
N ARG A 83 -6.12 -1.08 -0.96
CA ARG A 83 -7.31 -0.37 -0.47
C ARG A 83 -7.22 -0.24 1.05
N PHE A 84 -7.58 0.92 1.59
CA PHE A 84 -7.66 1.12 3.04
C PHE A 84 -8.87 0.39 3.64
N LEU A 85 -8.66 -0.30 4.75
CA LEU A 85 -9.70 -0.96 5.53
C LEU A 85 -9.99 -0.23 6.86
N GLY A 86 -9.01 0.52 7.38
CA GLY A 86 -9.11 1.26 8.65
C GLY A 86 -7.77 1.34 9.36
N GLU A 87 -7.78 1.89 10.58
CA GLU A 87 -6.65 1.80 11.50
C GLU A 87 -6.52 0.37 12.05
N ALA A 88 -5.29 -0.11 12.22
CA ALA A 88 -4.98 -1.47 12.65
C ALA A 88 -5.00 -1.66 14.17
#